data_AF-A0A1Q7VTY4-F1
#
_entry.id   AF-A0A1Q7VTY4-F1
#
_cell.length_a   1.000
_cell.length_b   1.000
_cell.length_c   1.000
_cell.angle_alpha   90.00
_cell.angle_beta   90.00
_cell.angle_gamma   90.00
#
_symmetry.space_group_name_H-M   'P 1'
#
loop_
_entity.id
_entity.type
_entity.pdbx_description
1 polymer ?
#
loop_
_entity_poly.entity_id
_entity_poly.type
_entity_poly.pdbx_seq_one_letter_code
_entity_poly.pdbx_strand_id
1 'polypeptide(L)'
;MTRRPSWSYFVLALIVPTALAAEGGSGPPASRRSAPPSLPVNLATDEATRPLFPGPVFQVGPRPIGMVAGDFNADGHPDLVTLDAGVPPSSGDLSLLLGSGDGTFQARVVITVGSSPFALISADFNADGQIDLAVGDTGATGQPEALVLLGNPDGTFAQLPPVAAESTAVGFATADFNSDGHIDLATAAKCEDTAFCGHGDIAVYMGAGNGTFSAPSKYSVGERPIAVVAGDFSGDGVIDLISINTCANQYSCSHDDLTLLAGQGDGTFVRPSFGPIGVGRYPTCVVAADFNSDGRLDLAVLVGDPKQFTILLGSQGGGFSYGAPVRGPSDREFGI
;
A
#
# COMPACT_ATOMS: atom_id res chain seq x y z
N MET A 1 1.80 -7.49 -32.82
CA MET A 1 1.43 -6.20 -32.19
C MET A 1 0.29 -6.45 -31.22
N THR A 2 0.59 -6.88 -30.01
CA THR A 2 -0.39 -6.98 -28.92
C THR A 2 -0.58 -5.58 -28.35
N ARG A 3 -1.75 -4.96 -28.60
CA ARG A 3 -2.13 -3.70 -27.97
C ARG A 3 -2.15 -3.91 -26.46
N ARG A 4 -1.46 -3.03 -25.72
CA ARG A 4 -1.56 -2.98 -24.26
C ARG A 4 -3.03 -2.76 -23.88
N PRO A 5 -3.62 -3.59 -23.00
CA PRO A 5 -4.88 -3.21 -22.41
C PRO A 5 -4.63 -2.05 -21.43
N SER A 6 -5.40 -0.97 -21.56
CA SER A 6 -5.34 0.18 -20.65
C SER A 6 -6.03 -0.20 -19.33
N TRP A 7 -5.31 -0.90 -18.47
CA TRP A 7 -5.69 -1.01 -17.06
C TRP A 7 -4.97 0.12 -16.32
N SER A 8 -5.70 0.86 -15.49
CA SER A 8 -5.08 1.63 -14.42
C SER A 8 -4.40 0.62 -13.51
N TYR A 9 -3.07 0.57 -13.53
CA TYR A 9 -2.29 -0.30 -12.64
C TYR A 9 -2.35 0.32 -11.25
N PHE A 10 -3.15 -0.27 -10.36
CA PHE A 10 -3.05 -0.01 -8.93
C PHE A 10 -2.07 -1.01 -8.35
N VAL A 11 -1.05 -0.51 -7.65
CA VAL A 11 -0.13 -1.35 -6.89
C VAL A 11 -0.48 -1.22 -5.43
N LEU A 12 -0.90 -2.34 -4.84
CA LEU A 12 -1.08 -2.44 -3.40
C LEU A 12 0.30 -2.67 -2.78
N ALA A 13 0.68 -1.78 -1.86
CA ALA A 13 1.85 -1.92 -1.00
C ALA A 13 1.36 -2.16 0.42
N LEU A 14 1.83 -3.22 1.08
CA LEU A 14 1.44 -3.54 2.45
C LEU A 14 2.65 -4.00 3.26
N ILE A 15 2.77 -3.54 4.49
CA ILE A 15 3.67 -4.12 5.50
C ILE A 15 2.81 -4.95 6.44
N VAL A 16 3.17 -6.21 6.64
CA VAL A 16 2.47 -7.08 7.59
C VAL A 16 3.35 -7.27 8.81
N PRO A 17 3.01 -6.70 9.99
CA PRO A 17 3.74 -7.00 11.21
C PRO A 17 3.62 -8.50 11.52
N THR A 18 4.74 -9.17 11.72
CA THR A 18 4.76 -10.56 12.20
C THR A 18 4.30 -10.57 13.66
N ALA A 19 3.09 -11.08 13.91
CA ALA A 19 2.62 -11.24 15.28
C ALA A 19 3.52 -12.25 16.01
N LEU A 20 4.22 -11.82 17.07
CA LEU A 20 4.74 -12.74 18.07
C LEU A 20 3.54 -13.47 18.67
N ALA A 21 3.43 -14.78 18.42
CA ALA A 21 2.52 -15.63 19.18
C ALA A 21 2.96 -15.59 20.65
N ALA A 22 2.27 -14.79 21.47
CA ALA A 22 2.46 -14.78 22.90
C ALA A 22 1.90 -16.08 23.50
N GLU A 23 2.74 -17.12 23.60
CA GLU A 23 2.47 -18.24 24.49
C GLU A 23 2.85 -17.85 25.93
N GLY A 24 1.89 -17.95 26.86
CA GLY A 24 2.19 -17.96 28.29
C GLY A 24 1.15 -17.31 29.20
N GLY A 25 -0.09 -17.80 29.22
CA GLY A 25 -1.08 -17.39 30.21
C GLY A 25 -2.11 -18.47 30.46
N SER A 26 -1.97 -19.22 31.56
CA SER A 26 -2.90 -20.25 32.01
C SER A 26 -4.24 -19.63 32.45
N GLY A 27 -5.18 -19.48 31.52
CA GLY A 27 -6.59 -19.18 31.78
C GLY A 27 -7.45 -20.44 31.93
N PRO A 28 -8.62 -20.36 32.60
CA PRO A 28 -9.46 -21.51 32.91
C PRO A 28 -10.08 -22.12 31.64
N PRO A 29 -10.57 -23.39 31.68
CA PRO A 29 -10.87 -24.15 30.47
C PRO A 29 -11.98 -23.48 29.66
N ALA A 30 -11.72 -23.36 28.36
CA ALA A 30 -12.64 -22.82 27.37
C ALA A 30 -14.00 -23.53 27.43
N SER A 31 -15.07 -22.77 27.63
CA SER A 31 -16.40 -23.19 27.22
C SER A 31 -16.36 -23.43 25.71
N ARG A 32 -17.01 -24.51 25.25
CA ARG A 32 -17.06 -24.91 23.84
C ARG A 32 -17.45 -23.73 22.95
N ARG A 33 -16.47 -23.09 22.31
CA ARG A 33 -16.71 -22.27 21.11
C ARG A 33 -17.10 -23.24 20.01
N SER A 34 -18.26 -23.00 19.39
CA SER A 34 -18.65 -23.68 18.16
C SER A 34 -17.53 -23.49 17.12
N ALA A 35 -17.20 -24.56 16.41
CA ALA A 35 -16.28 -24.47 15.28
C ALA A 35 -16.78 -23.37 14.31
N PRO A 36 -15.88 -22.54 13.75
CA PRO A 36 -16.29 -21.61 12.70
C PRO A 36 -16.94 -22.43 11.58
N PRO A 37 -18.04 -21.94 10.96
CA PRO A 37 -18.67 -22.67 9.87
C PRO A 37 -17.64 -22.87 8.75
N SER A 38 -17.34 -24.12 8.45
CA SER A 38 -16.52 -24.49 7.29
C SER A 38 -17.30 -24.14 6.04
N LEU A 39 -16.77 -23.24 5.21
CA LEU A 39 -17.37 -22.86 3.93
C LEU A 39 -17.10 -23.98 2.90
N PRO A 40 -18.14 -24.63 2.34
CA PRO A 40 -17.94 -25.53 1.21
C PRO A 40 -17.68 -24.71 -0.06
N VAL A 41 -16.53 -24.92 -0.69
CA VAL A 41 -16.20 -24.36 -2.01
C VAL A 41 -16.80 -25.27 -3.08
N ASN A 42 -17.79 -24.79 -3.82
CA ASN A 42 -18.38 -25.52 -4.95
C ASN A 42 -17.97 -24.83 -6.27
N LEU A 43 -16.98 -25.38 -6.97
CA LEU A 43 -16.38 -24.83 -8.19
C LEU A 43 -17.13 -25.26 -9.47
N ALA A 44 -18.45 -25.15 -9.48
CA ALA A 44 -19.21 -25.45 -10.69
C ALA A 44 -20.41 -24.51 -10.88
N THR A 45 -20.48 -23.97 -12.10
CA THR A 45 -21.57 -23.25 -12.79
C THR A 45 -21.72 -21.74 -12.56
N ASP A 46 -21.26 -20.99 -13.58
CA ASP A 46 -21.95 -19.88 -14.28
C ASP A 46 -22.57 -18.73 -13.44
N GLU A 47 -21.73 -17.91 -12.78
CA GLU A 47 -22.17 -16.65 -12.17
C GLU A 47 -21.12 -15.54 -12.31
N ALA A 48 -21.18 -14.76 -13.39
CA ALA A 48 -20.31 -13.59 -13.60
C ALA A 48 -20.82 -12.30 -12.91
N THR A 49 -21.93 -12.36 -12.17
CA THR A 49 -22.58 -11.16 -11.58
C THR A 49 -22.99 -11.30 -10.12
N ARG A 50 -22.69 -12.42 -9.47
CA ARG A 50 -22.93 -12.60 -8.04
C ARG A 50 -21.60 -12.62 -7.28
N PRO A 51 -21.54 -12.01 -6.07
CA PRO A 51 -20.37 -12.14 -5.22
C PRO A 51 -20.05 -13.62 -5.01
N LEU A 52 -18.77 -13.99 -5.09
CA LEU A 52 -18.25 -15.35 -4.87
C LEU A 52 -18.65 -15.94 -3.50
N PHE A 53 -19.17 -15.12 -2.58
CA PHE A 53 -19.70 -15.54 -1.28
C PHE A 53 -21.10 -14.92 -1.08
N PRO A 54 -22.14 -15.72 -0.76
CA PRO A 54 -23.43 -15.19 -0.36
C PRO A 54 -23.30 -14.61 1.05
N GLY A 55 -22.95 -13.33 1.14
CA GLY A 55 -22.85 -12.54 2.35
C GLY A 55 -23.52 -11.16 2.17
N PRO A 56 -23.69 -10.40 3.26
CA PRO A 56 -24.15 -9.01 3.17
C PRO A 56 -23.22 -8.21 2.24
N VAL A 57 -23.80 -7.44 1.33
CA VAL A 57 -23.07 -6.56 0.41
C VAL A 57 -23.13 -5.13 0.96
N PHE A 58 -21.98 -4.59 1.34
CA PHE A 58 -21.85 -3.20 1.78
C PHE A 58 -21.61 -2.30 0.59
N GLN A 59 -22.42 -1.25 0.44
CA GLN A 59 -22.34 -0.35 -0.71
C GLN A 59 -21.28 0.73 -0.47
N VAL A 60 -20.42 0.92 -1.47
CA VAL A 60 -19.39 1.98 -1.52
C VAL A 60 -19.62 2.86 -2.75
N GLY A 61 -18.80 3.91 -2.90
CA GLY A 61 -18.87 4.78 -4.06
C GLY A 61 -18.50 4.08 -5.38
N PRO A 62 -18.78 4.74 -6.51
CA PRO A 62 -18.49 4.16 -7.82
C PRO A 62 -16.98 4.15 -8.11
N ARG A 63 -16.53 3.09 -8.80
CA ARG A 63 -15.11 2.87 -9.16
C ARG A 63 -14.18 2.90 -7.92
N PRO A 64 -14.38 2.01 -6.94
CA PRO A 64 -13.45 1.86 -5.82
C PRO A 64 -12.10 1.35 -6.33
N ILE A 65 -11.02 1.99 -5.89
CA ILE A 65 -9.65 1.72 -6.36
C ILE A 65 -8.64 1.51 -5.23
N GLY A 66 -9.02 1.82 -3.99
CA GLY A 66 -8.17 1.65 -2.81
C GLY A 66 -9.02 1.47 -1.56
N MET A 67 -8.41 0.97 -0.50
CA MET A 67 -9.05 0.79 0.80
C MET A 67 -8.00 0.77 1.90
N VAL A 68 -8.34 1.34 3.05
CA VAL A 68 -7.58 1.25 4.29
C VAL A 68 -8.50 0.76 5.42
N ALA A 69 -7.91 0.16 6.44
CA ALA A 69 -8.60 -0.26 7.65
C ALA A 69 -8.00 0.46 8.86
N GLY A 70 -8.84 0.79 9.84
CA GLY A 70 -8.45 1.49 11.06
C GLY A 70 -9.64 1.56 12.01
N ASP A 71 -9.41 1.89 13.28
CA ASP A 71 -10.46 2.24 14.24
C ASP A 71 -10.65 3.77 14.17
N PHE A 72 -11.46 4.24 13.21
CA PHE A 72 -11.55 5.67 12.88
C PHE A 72 -12.42 6.44 13.88
N ASN A 73 -13.25 5.74 14.66
CA ASN A 73 -14.11 6.32 15.70
C ASN A 73 -13.71 5.90 17.14
N ALA A 74 -12.55 5.28 17.31
CA ALA A 74 -12.00 4.85 18.60
C ALA A 74 -12.96 3.95 19.44
N ASP A 75 -13.78 3.13 18.78
CA ASP A 75 -14.71 2.22 19.45
C ASP A 75 -14.14 0.81 19.69
N GLY A 76 -12.91 0.57 19.23
CA GLY A 76 -12.20 -0.70 19.35
C GLY A 76 -12.56 -1.72 18.26
N HIS A 77 -13.30 -1.32 17.23
CA HIS A 77 -13.65 -2.16 16.09
C HIS A 77 -12.97 -1.67 14.80
N PRO A 78 -12.49 -2.59 13.95
CA PRO A 78 -11.97 -2.20 12.64
C PRO A 78 -13.07 -1.64 11.75
N ASP A 79 -12.88 -0.40 11.33
CA ASP A 79 -13.62 0.29 10.29
C ASP A 79 -12.88 0.20 8.95
N LEU A 80 -13.55 0.61 7.87
CA LEU A 80 -12.97 0.66 6.53
C LEU A 80 -13.20 2.02 5.89
N VAL A 81 -12.18 2.52 5.18
CA VAL A 81 -12.33 3.65 4.26
C VAL A 81 -11.97 3.20 2.86
N THR A 82 -12.88 3.35 1.89
CA THR A 82 -12.57 3.11 0.47
C THR A 82 -12.31 4.41 -0.28
N LEU A 83 -11.38 4.34 -1.24
CA LEU A 83 -11.08 5.38 -2.20
C LEU A 83 -11.92 5.17 -3.45
N ASP A 84 -12.89 6.04 -3.68
CA ASP A 84 -13.85 5.91 -4.79
C ASP A 84 -13.54 6.97 -5.85
N ALA A 85 -12.98 6.54 -6.97
CA ALA A 85 -12.45 7.48 -7.98
C ALA A 85 -13.54 8.22 -8.78
N GLY A 86 -14.82 7.97 -8.50
CA GLY A 86 -15.93 8.58 -9.23
C GLY A 86 -16.08 8.05 -10.66
N VAL A 87 -17.17 8.41 -11.32
CA VAL A 87 -17.37 8.19 -12.77
C VAL A 87 -17.83 9.53 -13.36
N PRO A 88 -17.12 10.09 -14.36
CA PRO A 88 -17.50 11.37 -14.95
C PRO A 88 -18.98 11.39 -15.35
N PRO A 89 -19.74 12.45 -14.99
CA PRO A 89 -19.27 13.74 -14.49
C PRO A 89 -19.16 13.87 -12.96
N SER A 90 -19.35 12.79 -12.18
CA SER A 90 -19.22 12.88 -10.71
C SER A 90 -17.75 12.95 -10.29
N SER A 91 -17.45 13.77 -9.29
CA SER A 91 -16.18 13.71 -8.57
C SER A 91 -16.05 12.39 -7.80
N GLY A 92 -14.81 12.02 -7.47
CA GLY A 92 -14.56 10.97 -6.50
C GLY A 92 -14.83 11.41 -5.06
N ASP A 93 -14.93 10.44 -4.17
CA ASP A 93 -15.18 10.61 -2.73
C ASP A 93 -14.50 9.45 -1.95
N LEU A 94 -14.62 9.47 -0.62
CA LEU A 94 -14.33 8.30 0.19
C LEU A 94 -15.60 7.74 0.81
N SER A 95 -15.67 6.41 0.93
CA SER A 95 -16.67 5.73 1.76
C SER A 95 -16.07 5.39 3.12
N LEU A 96 -16.59 5.93 4.21
CA LEU A 96 -16.32 5.42 5.56
C LEU A 96 -17.42 4.40 5.94
N LEU A 97 -17.01 3.21 6.34
CA LEU A 97 -17.87 2.16 6.86
C LEU A 97 -17.43 1.81 8.28
N LEU A 98 -18.24 2.23 9.27
CA LEU A 98 -17.97 1.94 10.67
C LEU A 98 -18.31 0.49 11.01
N GLY A 99 -17.37 -0.24 11.59
CA GLY A 99 -17.49 -1.62 12.01
C GLY A 99 -18.38 -1.74 13.25
N SER A 100 -19.11 -2.84 13.36
CA SER A 100 -19.90 -3.18 14.56
C SER A 100 -19.23 -4.26 15.43
N GLY A 101 -18.00 -4.66 15.09
CA GLY A 101 -17.22 -5.66 15.84
C GLY A 101 -17.61 -7.12 15.60
N ASP A 102 -18.72 -7.38 14.89
CA ASP A 102 -19.23 -8.72 14.57
C ASP A 102 -19.05 -9.12 13.10
N GLY A 103 -18.26 -8.34 12.35
CA GLY A 103 -18.06 -8.47 10.91
C GLY A 103 -19.13 -7.78 10.06
N THR A 104 -20.06 -7.03 10.68
CA THR A 104 -20.97 -6.13 9.99
C THR A 104 -20.50 -4.68 10.05
N PHE A 105 -21.01 -3.87 9.12
CA PHE A 105 -20.70 -2.44 9.00
C PHE A 105 -21.98 -1.62 8.94
N GLN A 106 -21.91 -0.40 9.45
CA GLN A 106 -22.95 0.62 9.33
C GLN A 106 -23.09 1.10 7.88
N ALA A 107 -24.11 1.91 7.63
CA ALA A 107 -24.28 2.54 6.33
C ALA A 107 -23.10 3.47 6.02
N ARG A 108 -22.69 3.50 4.74
CA ARG A 108 -21.64 4.37 4.22
C ARG A 108 -21.86 5.82 4.65
N VAL A 109 -20.84 6.40 5.26
CA VAL A 109 -20.68 7.86 5.42
C VAL A 109 -19.80 8.36 4.27
N VAL A 110 -20.23 9.42 3.60
CA VAL A 110 -19.48 10.02 2.49
C VAL A 110 -18.53 11.07 3.03
N ILE A 111 -17.24 10.93 2.73
CA ILE A 111 -16.24 11.97 2.99
C ILE A 111 -15.88 12.60 1.65
N THR A 112 -16.22 13.87 1.50
CA THR A 112 -15.89 14.62 0.29
C THR A 112 -14.41 14.94 0.27
N VAL A 113 -13.76 14.58 -0.82
CA VAL A 113 -12.41 15.03 -1.18
C VAL A 113 -12.51 15.86 -2.46
N GLY A 114 -11.39 16.22 -3.10
CA GLY A 114 -11.48 16.92 -4.38
C GLY A 114 -11.90 15.99 -5.54
N SER A 115 -11.42 16.23 -6.76
CA SER A 115 -12.19 15.84 -7.95
C SER A 115 -11.89 14.44 -8.48
N SER A 116 -10.66 13.95 -8.34
CA SER A 116 -10.19 12.69 -8.93
C SER A 116 -9.14 12.05 -8.03
N PRO A 117 -9.56 11.47 -6.89
CA PRO A 117 -8.65 10.87 -5.94
C PRO A 117 -8.02 9.60 -6.54
N PHE A 118 -6.74 9.38 -6.25
CA PHE A 118 -5.93 8.32 -6.85
C PHE A 118 -5.04 7.56 -5.86
N ALA A 119 -4.85 8.06 -4.64
CA ALA A 119 -4.11 7.37 -3.58
C ALA A 119 -4.76 7.61 -2.22
N LEU A 120 -4.65 6.65 -1.31
CA LEU A 120 -5.21 6.68 0.04
C LEU A 120 -4.26 5.95 0.99
N ILE A 121 -3.93 6.59 2.12
CA ILE A 121 -3.20 5.98 3.23
C ILE A 121 -3.71 6.54 4.56
N SER A 122 -3.54 5.79 5.64
CA SER A 122 -3.96 6.18 7.00
C SER A 122 -2.77 6.13 7.96
N ALA A 123 -2.65 7.12 8.83
CA ALA A 123 -1.68 7.19 9.92
C ALA A 123 -2.11 8.27 10.92
N ASP A 124 -1.45 8.38 12.08
CA ASP A 124 -1.61 9.51 12.99
C ASP A 124 -0.62 10.62 12.58
N PHE A 125 -1.08 11.59 11.76
CA PHE A 125 -0.22 12.62 11.18
C PHE A 125 -0.04 13.85 12.10
N ASN A 126 -0.87 13.98 13.14
CA ASN A 126 -0.83 15.08 14.09
C ASN A 126 -0.45 14.65 15.53
N ALA A 127 -0.10 13.38 15.71
CA ALA A 127 0.32 12.76 16.97
C ALA A 127 -0.71 12.92 18.10
N ASP A 128 -2.01 12.93 17.77
CA ASP A 128 -3.10 13.03 18.75
C ASP A 128 -3.67 11.67 19.20
N GLY A 129 -3.19 10.59 18.61
CA GLY A 129 -3.62 9.21 18.87
C GLY A 129 -4.81 8.74 18.02
N GLN A 130 -5.35 9.60 17.15
CA GLN A 130 -6.41 9.27 16.22
C GLN A 130 -5.86 8.90 14.84
N ILE A 131 -6.59 8.08 14.09
CA ILE A 131 -6.21 7.72 12.74
C ILE A 131 -6.69 8.80 11.77
N ASP A 132 -5.74 9.45 11.12
CA ASP A 132 -5.96 10.41 10.05
C ASP A 132 -5.91 9.72 8.67
N LEU A 133 -6.27 10.46 7.62
CA LEU A 133 -6.16 10.03 6.23
C LEU A 133 -5.34 11.03 5.41
N ALA A 134 -4.51 10.50 4.52
CA ALA A 134 -3.89 11.27 3.45
C ALA A 134 -4.37 10.75 2.09
N VAL A 135 -4.84 11.67 1.24
CA VAL A 135 -5.48 11.38 -0.04
C VAL A 135 -4.74 12.10 -1.14
N GLY A 136 -4.25 11.35 -2.13
CA GLY A 136 -3.74 11.91 -3.37
C GLY A 136 -4.91 12.23 -4.28
N ASP A 137 -5.01 13.47 -4.74
CA ASP A 137 -6.12 13.94 -5.55
C ASP A 137 -5.66 14.90 -6.66
N THR A 138 -6.49 15.07 -7.67
CA THR A 138 -6.37 16.20 -8.60
C THR A 138 -7.35 17.28 -8.17
N GLY A 139 -6.83 18.39 -7.66
CA GLY A 139 -7.62 19.50 -7.15
C GLY A 139 -8.46 20.16 -8.24
N ALA A 140 -9.34 21.09 -7.84
CA ALA A 140 -10.28 21.76 -8.76
C ALA A 140 -9.59 22.56 -9.90
N THR A 141 -8.30 22.90 -9.73
CA THR A 141 -7.47 23.57 -10.73
C THR A 141 -6.84 22.62 -11.74
N GLY A 142 -7.05 21.31 -11.61
CA GLY A 142 -6.43 20.27 -12.42
C GLY A 142 -4.99 19.94 -12.02
N GLN A 143 -4.49 20.50 -10.91
CA GLN A 143 -3.16 20.21 -10.38
C GLN A 143 -3.24 19.14 -9.29
N PRO A 144 -2.32 18.17 -9.27
CA PRO A 144 -2.28 17.18 -8.21
C PRO A 144 -1.88 17.75 -6.85
N GLU A 145 -2.55 17.26 -5.83
CA GLU A 145 -2.40 17.68 -4.44
C GLU A 145 -2.56 16.48 -3.49
N ALA A 146 -2.03 16.62 -2.29
CA ALA A 146 -2.29 15.74 -1.17
C ALA A 146 -3.22 16.46 -0.18
N LEU A 147 -4.32 15.82 0.15
CA LEU A 147 -5.26 16.26 1.18
C LEU A 147 -4.99 15.48 2.45
N VAL A 148 -4.86 16.18 3.57
CA VAL A 148 -4.77 15.56 4.90
C VAL A 148 -6.08 15.81 5.63
N LEU A 149 -6.68 14.73 6.12
CA LEU A 149 -7.93 14.72 6.84
C LEU A 149 -7.66 14.22 8.26
N LEU A 150 -7.68 15.13 9.23
CA LEU A 150 -7.44 14.82 10.64
C LEU A 150 -8.66 14.12 11.23
N GLY A 151 -8.47 12.93 11.79
CA GLY A 151 -9.52 12.13 12.41
C GLY A 151 -9.91 12.67 13.78
N ASN A 152 -11.21 12.66 14.07
CA ASN A 152 -11.74 12.96 15.40
C ASN A 152 -12.23 11.67 16.08
N PRO A 153 -12.30 11.62 17.42
CA PRO A 153 -12.81 10.46 18.17
C PRO A 153 -14.26 10.07 17.88
N ASP A 154 -15.03 10.87 17.15
CA ASP A 154 -16.40 10.56 16.76
C ASP A 154 -16.51 9.98 15.34
N GLY A 155 -15.38 9.71 14.67
CA GLY A 155 -15.33 9.22 13.29
C GLY A 155 -15.52 10.30 12.23
N THR A 156 -15.52 11.58 12.62
CA THR A 156 -15.52 12.71 11.68
C THR A 156 -14.09 13.12 11.31
N PHE A 157 -13.95 13.88 10.21
CA PHE A 157 -12.64 14.32 9.72
C PHE A 157 -12.59 15.83 9.49
N ALA A 158 -11.51 16.48 9.90
CA ALA A 158 -11.19 17.87 9.61
C ALA A 158 -10.14 17.95 8.50
N GLN A 159 -10.53 18.48 7.33
CA GLN A 159 -9.63 18.63 6.19
C GLN A 159 -8.71 19.84 6.37
N LEU A 160 -7.40 19.64 6.22
CA LEU A 160 -6.40 20.71 6.16
C LEU A 160 -6.30 21.34 4.75
N PRO A 161 -5.65 22.52 4.62
CA PRO A 161 -5.30 23.04 3.31
C PRO A 161 -4.49 22.03 2.48
N PRO A 162 -4.74 21.88 1.17
CA PRO A 162 -4.01 20.94 0.34
C PRO A 162 -2.51 21.24 0.30
N VAL A 163 -1.69 20.18 0.29
CA VAL A 163 -0.25 20.26 0.05
C VAL A 163 -0.01 19.98 -1.43
N ALA A 164 0.82 20.79 -2.08
CA ALA A 164 1.18 20.57 -3.48
C ALA A 164 1.86 19.20 -3.65
N ALA A 165 1.29 18.35 -4.50
CA ALA A 165 1.88 17.08 -4.85
C ALA A 165 2.60 17.17 -6.20
N GLU A 166 3.49 16.22 -6.45
CA GLU A 166 3.99 16.01 -7.80
C GLU A 166 2.84 15.59 -8.72
N SER A 167 2.79 16.12 -9.94
CA SER A 167 1.68 15.90 -10.88
C SER A 167 1.45 14.43 -11.24
N THR A 168 2.45 13.60 -10.95
CA THR A 168 2.51 12.21 -11.33
C THR A 168 2.44 11.24 -10.17
N ALA A 169 2.14 11.72 -8.97
CA ALA A 169 2.02 10.87 -7.79
C ALA A 169 0.99 9.74 -8.04
N VAL A 170 1.38 8.50 -7.73
CA VAL A 170 0.52 7.31 -7.98
C VAL A 170 0.52 6.29 -6.83
N GLY A 171 1.38 6.44 -5.83
CA GLY A 171 1.41 5.56 -4.66
C GLY A 171 2.07 6.25 -3.46
N PHE A 172 1.63 5.90 -2.25
CA PHE A 172 2.04 6.51 -0.98
C PHE A 172 2.65 5.48 -0.04
N ALA A 173 3.58 5.93 0.80
CA ALA A 173 4.05 5.22 1.99
C ALA A 173 4.26 6.25 3.11
N THR A 174 4.08 5.81 4.35
CA THR A 174 4.25 6.65 5.55
C THR A 174 5.09 5.91 6.58
N ALA A 175 5.97 6.64 7.27
CA ALA A 175 6.70 6.23 8.45
C ALA A 175 7.38 7.47 9.05
N ASP A 176 8.00 7.34 10.22
CA ASP A 176 8.92 8.35 10.74
C ASP A 176 10.31 8.13 10.09
N PHE A 177 10.65 8.93 9.08
CA PHE A 177 11.88 8.76 8.29
C PHE A 177 13.10 9.42 8.93
N ASN A 178 12.89 10.32 9.90
CA ASN A 178 13.94 11.10 10.56
C ASN A 178 14.04 10.86 12.08
N SER A 179 13.24 9.92 12.61
CA SER A 179 13.16 9.56 14.03
C SER A 179 12.78 10.72 14.95
N ASP A 180 12.00 11.70 14.48
CA ASP A 180 11.54 12.84 15.28
C ASP A 180 10.21 12.58 16.02
N GLY A 181 9.59 11.43 15.78
CA GLY A 181 8.32 11.02 16.36
C GLY A 181 7.10 11.49 15.57
N HIS A 182 7.28 12.04 14.37
CA HIS A 182 6.20 12.46 13.49
C HIS A 182 6.15 11.58 12.23
N ILE A 183 4.93 11.33 11.76
CA ILE A 183 4.76 10.55 10.53
C ILE A 183 5.05 11.42 9.31
N ASP A 184 5.99 10.96 8.49
CA ASP A 184 6.34 11.51 7.19
C ASP A 184 5.59 10.79 6.05
N LEU A 185 5.64 11.38 4.86
CA LEU A 185 4.98 10.86 3.66
C LEU A 185 5.98 10.75 2.50
N ALA A 186 6.00 9.59 1.83
CA ALA A 186 6.69 9.39 0.58
C ALA A 186 5.68 9.11 -0.54
N THR A 187 5.91 9.70 -1.72
CA THR A 187 5.05 9.51 -2.90
C THR A 187 5.86 9.05 -4.11
N ALA A 188 5.31 8.13 -4.89
CA ALA A 188 5.88 7.68 -6.15
C ALA A 188 5.46 8.61 -7.29
N ALA A 189 6.38 9.42 -7.78
CA ALA A 189 6.17 10.41 -8.84
C ALA A 189 6.75 9.92 -10.17
N LYS A 190 5.88 9.51 -11.09
CA LYS A 190 6.32 8.99 -12.39
C LYS A 190 6.91 10.08 -13.30
N CYS A 191 7.72 9.68 -14.27
CA CYS A 191 8.08 10.57 -15.37
C CYS A 191 6.85 10.91 -16.24
N GLU A 192 6.54 12.20 -16.42
CA GLU A 192 5.41 12.65 -17.26
C GLU A 192 5.83 12.98 -18.70
N ASP A 193 7.06 13.43 -18.92
CA ASP A 193 7.58 13.77 -20.24
C ASP A 193 8.17 12.54 -20.95
N THR A 194 7.35 11.95 -21.83
CA THR A 194 7.73 10.81 -22.68
C THR A 194 8.86 11.09 -23.68
N ALA A 195 9.32 12.34 -23.82
CA ALA A 195 10.39 12.72 -24.75
C ALA A 195 11.76 12.95 -24.09
N PHE A 196 11.84 13.30 -22.80
CA PHE A 196 13.10 13.80 -22.22
C PHE A 196 13.46 13.38 -20.79
N CYS A 197 12.63 12.61 -20.09
CA CYS A 197 12.93 12.25 -18.70
C CYS A 197 13.19 10.74 -18.57
N GLY A 198 14.44 10.40 -18.22
CA GLY A 198 14.94 9.02 -18.13
C GLY A 198 14.74 8.35 -16.77
N HIS A 199 14.07 9.02 -15.83
CA HIS A 199 13.82 8.54 -14.46
C HIS A 199 12.57 9.24 -13.89
N GLY A 200 11.84 8.55 -13.03
CA GLY A 200 10.90 9.17 -12.08
C GLY A 200 11.56 9.33 -10.72
N ASP A 201 10.81 9.86 -9.76
CA ASP A 201 11.30 10.17 -8.42
C ASP A 201 10.41 9.57 -7.33
N ILE A 202 11.00 9.33 -6.16
CA ILE A 202 10.27 9.30 -4.90
C ILE A 202 10.37 10.68 -4.26
N ALA A 203 9.24 11.32 -4.00
CA ALA A 203 9.15 12.62 -3.32
C ALA A 203 8.82 12.39 -1.84
N VAL A 204 9.68 12.87 -0.94
CA VAL A 204 9.58 12.70 0.51
C VAL A 204 9.23 14.03 1.17
N TYR A 205 8.16 14.02 1.94
CA TYR A 205 7.58 15.14 2.67
C TYR A 205 7.74 14.91 4.17
N MET A 206 8.44 15.81 4.86
CA MET A 206 8.63 15.70 6.32
C MET A 206 7.39 16.23 7.04
N GLY A 207 6.85 15.44 7.96
CA GLY A 207 5.73 15.79 8.81
C GLY A 207 6.15 16.74 9.93
N ALA A 208 5.34 17.74 10.22
CA ALA A 208 5.57 18.66 11.34
C ALA A 208 4.88 18.22 12.63
N GLY A 209 4.28 17.03 12.67
CA GLY A 209 3.55 16.51 13.83
C GLY A 209 2.22 17.20 14.10
N ASN A 210 1.68 17.93 13.13
CA ASN A 210 0.38 18.62 13.24
C ASN A 210 -0.49 18.41 11.99
N GLY A 211 -0.20 17.36 11.21
CA GLY A 211 -0.82 17.08 9.91
C GLY A 211 -0.27 17.89 8.74
N THR A 212 0.61 18.87 8.96
CA THR A 212 1.25 19.62 7.86
C THR A 212 2.60 19.01 7.45
N PHE A 213 2.96 19.21 6.19
CA PHE A 213 4.16 18.65 5.57
C PHE A 213 5.05 19.74 4.97
N SER A 214 6.36 19.52 5.00
CA SER A 214 7.35 20.35 4.32
C SER A 214 7.28 20.22 2.79
N ALA A 215 8.00 21.10 2.08
CA ALA A 215 8.21 20.92 0.64
C ALA A 215 9.05 19.65 0.38
N PRO A 216 8.74 18.87 -0.67
CA PRO A 216 9.34 17.54 -0.81
C PRO A 216 10.80 17.60 -1.26
N SER A 217 11.60 16.68 -0.72
CA SER A 217 12.88 16.29 -1.31
C SER A 217 12.67 15.16 -2.32
N LYS A 218 13.41 15.15 -3.44
CA LYS A 218 13.24 14.18 -4.52
C LYS A 218 14.44 13.26 -4.64
N TYR A 219 14.16 11.96 -4.78
CA TYR A 219 15.16 10.93 -4.96
C TYR A 219 14.88 10.16 -6.24
N SER A 220 15.79 10.25 -7.20
CA SER A 220 15.60 9.62 -8.51
C SER A 220 15.70 8.10 -8.44
N VAL A 221 14.73 7.45 -9.06
CA VAL A 221 14.56 6.00 -9.13
C VAL A 221 14.42 5.55 -10.58
N GLY A 222 13.77 4.41 -10.85
CA GLY A 222 13.51 3.96 -12.22
C GLY A 222 12.55 4.89 -12.98
N GLU A 223 12.33 4.62 -14.28
CA GLU A 223 11.57 5.51 -15.19
C GLU A 223 10.14 5.82 -14.72
N ARG A 224 9.42 4.79 -14.27
CA ARG A 224 8.00 4.89 -13.94
C ARG A 224 7.74 4.20 -12.59
N PRO A 225 8.11 4.84 -11.47
CA PRO A 225 7.69 4.39 -10.15
C PRO A 225 6.16 4.37 -10.11
N ILE A 226 5.60 3.27 -9.59
CA ILE A 226 4.15 3.06 -9.47
C ILE A 226 3.71 2.82 -8.04
N ALA A 227 4.63 2.53 -7.14
CA ALA A 227 4.41 2.44 -5.71
C ALA A 227 5.74 2.57 -4.96
N VAL A 228 5.62 2.81 -3.67
CA VAL A 228 6.72 2.89 -2.71
C VAL A 228 6.33 2.11 -1.46
N VAL A 229 7.29 1.43 -0.84
CA VAL A 229 7.12 0.73 0.45
C VAL A 229 8.17 1.27 1.42
N ALA A 230 7.78 1.54 2.66
CA ALA A 230 8.70 1.93 3.72
C ALA A 230 9.03 0.74 4.64
N GLY A 231 10.22 0.70 5.23
CA GLY A 231 10.59 -0.30 6.22
C GLY A 231 12.10 -0.39 6.43
N ASP A 232 12.54 -0.99 7.52
CA ASP A 232 13.96 -1.28 7.74
C ASP A 232 14.38 -2.50 6.89
N PHE A 233 14.73 -2.24 5.63
CA PHE A 233 15.15 -3.27 4.68
C PHE A 233 16.65 -3.57 4.80
N SER A 234 17.42 -2.65 5.37
CA SER A 234 18.86 -2.79 5.57
C SER A 234 19.22 -3.52 6.87
N GLY A 235 18.33 -3.51 7.86
CA GLY A 235 18.50 -4.07 9.19
C GLY A 235 19.34 -3.19 10.12
N ASP A 236 19.40 -1.88 9.86
CA ASP A 236 20.18 -0.92 10.66
C ASP A 236 19.32 -0.10 11.64
N GLY A 237 18.01 -0.35 11.68
CA GLY A 237 17.05 0.34 12.53
C GLY A 237 16.57 1.68 11.98
N VAL A 238 16.99 2.06 10.77
CA VAL A 238 16.52 3.24 10.05
C VAL A 238 15.50 2.83 8.99
N ILE A 239 14.48 3.65 8.78
CA ILE A 239 13.50 3.40 7.73
C ILE A 239 14.12 3.64 6.35
N ASP A 240 14.06 2.63 5.50
CA ASP A 240 14.39 2.69 4.08
C ASP A 240 13.12 2.79 3.23
N LEU A 241 13.28 3.12 1.95
CA LEU A 241 12.22 3.12 0.95
C LEU A 241 12.57 2.19 -0.22
N ILE A 242 11.59 1.41 -0.68
CA ILE A 242 11.69 0.63 -1.92
C ILE A 242 10.69 1.17 -2.92
N SER A 243 11.21 1.73 -4.02
CA SER A 243 10.40 2.11 -5.17
C SER A 243 10.16 0.90 -6.08
N ILE A 244 8.93 0.74 -6.54
CA ILE A 244 8.53 -0.26 -7.52
C ILE A 244 8.44 0.44 -8.87
N ASN A 245 9.37 0.14 -9.76
CA ASN A 245 9.50 0.82 -11.04
C ASN A 245 9.07 -0.10 -12.17
N THR A 246 8.43 0.51 -13.16
CA THR A 246 8.12 -0.18 -14.42
C THR A 246 8.82 0.49 -15.57
N CYS A 247 9.18 -0.28 -16.58
CA CYS A 247 9.66 0.24 -17.85
C CYS A 247 8.56 1.10 -18.47
N ALA A 248 8.94 2.23 -19.06
CA ALA A 248 8.04 2.96 -19.96
C ALA A 248 7.61 2.04 -21.10
N ASN A 249 8.56 1.29 -21.67
CA ASN A 249 8.28 0.28 -22.68
C ASN A 249 9.29 -0.87 -22.76
N GLN A 250 8.94 -1.91 -23.52
CA GLN A 250 9.77 -3.11 -23.71
C GLN A 250 11.13 -2.84 -24.39
N TYR A 251 11.33 -1.62 -24.90
CA TYR A 251 12.59 -1.16 -25.48
C TYR A 251 13.42 -0.32 -24.51
N SER A 252 12.85 0.13 -23.37
CA SER A 252 13.57 0.90 -22.34
C SER A 252 14.25 0.02 -21.30
N CYS A 253 13.67 -1.15 -20.97
CA CYS A 253 14.36 -2.18 -20.19
C CYS A 253 13.88 -3.61 -20.48
N SER A 254 14.73 -4.59 -20.13
CA SER A 254 14.42 -6.03 -20.30
C SER A 254 13.48 -6.55 -19.21
N HIS A 255 13.53 -5.94 -18.02
CA HIS A 255 12.74 -6.27 -16.83
C HIS A 255 12.37 -4.98 -16.08
N ASP A 256 11.25 -5.03 -15.37
CA ASP A 256 10.89 -4.04 -14.35
C ASP A 256 11.74 -4.28 -13.10
N ASP A 257 11.91 -3.25 -12.30
CA ASP A 257 12.88 -3.26 -11.20
C ASP A 257 12.36 -2.61 -9.93
N LEU A 258 13.04 -2.93 -8.84
CA LEU A 258 12.93 -2.21 -7.58
C LEU A 258 14.19 -1.39 -7.35
N THR A 259 14.03 -0.20 -6.77
CA THR A 259 15.14 0.62 -6.31
C THR A 259 15.05 0.81 -4.81
N LEU A 260 16.07 0.36 -4.07
CA LEU A 260 16.24 0.70 -2.66
C LEU A 260 16.81 2.12 -2.54
N LEU A 261 16.21 2.89 -1.65
CA LEU A 261 16.68 4.16 -1.14
C LEU A 261 16.94 3.93 0.35
N ALA A 262 18.20 3.81 0.75
CA ALA A 262 18.59 3.56 2.13
C ALA A 262 18.46 4.85 2.94
N GLY A 263 17.75 4.80 4.06
CA GLY A 263 17.58 5.93 4.95
C GLY A 263 18.89 6.31 5.64
N GLN A 264 19.04 7.57 6.01
CA GLN A 264 20.17 8.05 6.81
C GLN A 264 19.76 8.43 8.25
N GLY A 265 18.47 8.32 8.57
CA GLY A 265 17.91 8.60 9.89
C GLY A 265 17.69 10.09 10.16
N ASP A 266 17.93 10.95 9.18
CA ASP A 266 17.66 12.39 9.23
C ASP A 266 16.59 12.81 8.21
N GLY A 267 15.84 11.84 7.68
CA GLY A 267 14.87 12.03 6.61
C GLY A 267 15.50 12.08 5.22
N THR A 268 16.83 11.98 5.09
CA THR A 268 17.49 11.86 3.80
C THR A 268 17.72 10.41 3.39
N PHE A 269 17.77 10.18 2.08
CA PHE A 269 17.96 8.85 1.50
C PHE A 269 19.12 8.84 0.51
N VAL A 270 19.84 7.72 0.48
CA VAL A 270 20.91 7.46 -0.48
C VAL A 270 20.60 6.21 -1.28
N ARG A 271 20.88 6.24 -2.58
CA ARG A 271 20.80 5.03 -3.40
C ARG A 271 22.06 4.20 -3.16
N PRO A 272 21.95 2.94 -2.68
CA PRO A 272 23.10 2.06 -2.54
C PRO A 272 23.82 1.84 -3.87
N SER A 273 25.10 1.46 -3.81
CA SER A 273 25.94 1.28 -4.99
C SER A 273 25.63 0.03 -5.81
N PHE A 274 24.84 -0.90 -5.27
CA PHE A 274 24.34 -2.04 -6.04
C PHE A 274 23.25 -1.61 -7.02
N GLY A 275 23.18 -2.30 -8.16
CA GLY A 275 22.19 -2.04 -9.19
C GLY A 275 20.76 -2.31 -8.73
N PRO A 276 19.75 -1.85 -9.50
CA PRO A 276 18.35 -2.12 -9.18
C PRO A 276 18.06 -3.63 -9.16
N ILE A 277 17.02 -4.01 -8.41
CA ILE A 277 16.64 -5.41 -8.18
C ILE A 277 15.62 -5.79 -9.24
N GLY A 278 15.97 -6.66 -10.18
CA GLY A 278 15.03 -7.13 -11.19
C GLY A 278 13.94 -8.02 -10.58
N VAL A 279 12.67 -7.79 -10.91
CA VAL A 279 11.56 -8.56 -10.31
C VAL A 279 10.66 -9.27 -11.33
N GLY A 280 10.92 -9.09 -12.62
CA GLY A 280 10.12 -9.67 -13.69
C GLY A 280 9.46 -8.57 -14.53
N ARG A 281 8.28 -8.84 -15.11
CA ARG A 281 7.51 -7.85 -15.86
C ARG A 281 6.12 -7.66 -15.25
N TYR A 282 5.69 -6.41 -15.25
CA TYR A 282 4.44 -5.91 -14.70
C TYR A 282 4.28 -6.24 -13.21
N PRO A 283 5.14 -5.71 -12.31
CA PRO A 283 4.87 -5.74 -10.88
C PRO A 283 3.55 -5.02 -10.59
N THR A 284 2.71 -5.64 -9.78
CA THR A 284 1.34 -5.18 -9.48
C THR A 284 1.05 -5.12 -7.98
N CYS A 285 1.86 -5.74 -7.14
CA CYS A 285 1.68 -5.73 -5.69
C CYS A 285 3.02 -6.08 -5.04
N VAL A 286 3.30 -5.46 -3.90
CA VAL A 286 4.43 -5.81 -3.04
C VAL A 286 3.98 -5.89 -1.59
N VAL A 287 4.36 -6.97 -0.93
CA VAL A 287 4.17 -7.13 0.52
C VAL A 287 5.53 -7.28 1.18
N ALA A 288 5.77 -6.51 2.23
CA ALA A 288 6.96 -6.62 3.07
C ALA A 288 6.60 -7.33 4.39
N ALA A 289 7.35 -8.38 4.71
CA ALA A 289 7.25 -9.11 5.97
C ALA A 289 8.49 -10.00 6.14
N ASP A 290 8.79 -10.43 7.36
CA ASP A 290 9.79 -11.48 7.59
C ASP A 290 9.15 -12.85 7.26
N PHE A 291 9.38 -13.35 6.03
CA PHE A 291 8.76 -14.60 5.55
C PHE A 291 9.54 -15.84 5.97
N ASN A 292 10.78 -15.69 6.45
CA ASN A 292 11.66 -16.80 6.83
C ASN A 292 12.01 -16.83 8.34
N SER A 293 11.50 -15.87 9.11
CA SER A 293 11.74 -15.70 10.56
C SER A 293 13.20 -15.41 10.91
N ASP A 294 13.94 -14.70 10.04
CA ASP A 294 15.34 -14.32 10.28
C ASP A 294 15.51 -12.92 10.90
N GLY A 295 14.39 -12.23 11.16
CA GLY A 295 14.34 -10.90 11.75
C GLY A 295 14.54 -9.75 10.76
N ARG A 296 14.61 -10.00 9.45
CA ARG A 296 14.70 -8.98 8.41
C ARG A 296 13.44 -8.94 7.56
N LEU A 297 13.14 -7.78 6.99
CA LEU A 297 12.06 -7.65 6.04
C LEU A 297 12.44 -8.31 4.70
N ASP A 298 11.64 -9.29 4.30
CA ASP A 298 11.63 -9.86 2.96
C ASP A 298 10.54 -9.18 2.11
N LEU A 299 10.57 -9.38 0.80
CA LEU A 299 9.53 -8.91 -0.12
C LEU A 299 8.87 -10.06 -0.89
N ALA A 300 7.55 -10.02 -0.99
CA ALA A 300 6.77 -10.80 -1.95
C ALA A 300 6.27 -9.86 -3.05
N VAL A 301 6.72 -10.06 -4.29
CA VAL A 301 6.39 -9.21 -5.43
C VAL A 301 5.53 -9.98 -6.42
N LEU A 302 4.30 -9.52 -6.65
CA LEU A 302 3.39 -10.08 -7.64
C LEU A 302 3.68 -9.51 -9.03
N VAL A 303 3.97 -10.37 -9.99
CA VAL A 303 4.24 -10.00 -11.39
C VAL A 303 3.23 -10.60 -12.36
N GLY A 304 2.94 -9.85 -13.43
CA GLY A 304 1.91 -10.20 -14.40
C GLY A 304 2.39 -11.04 -15.57
N ASP A 305 3.69 -11.07 -15.88
CA ASP A 305 4.24 -11.82 -17.01
C ASP A 305 5.62 -12.45 -16.71
N PRO A 306 5.69 -13.78 -16.48
CA PRO A 306 4.54 -14.67 -16.30
C PRO A 306 3.75 -14.32 -15.03
N LYS A 307 2.48 -14.74 -14.95
CA LYS A 307 1.63 -14.53 -13.76
C LYS A 307 2.13 -15.36 -12.57
N GLN A 308 2.94 -14.75 -11.72
CA GLN A 308 3.54 -15.40 -10.56
C GLN A 308 3.86 -14.37 -9.48
N PHE A 309 4.21 -14.81 -8.29
CA PHE A 309 4.90 -13.95 -7.34
C PHE A 309 6.34 -14.45 -7.15
N THR A 310 7.25 -13.54 -6.84
CA THR A 310 8.62 -13.85 -6.45
C THR A 310 8.86 -13.43 -5.01
N ILE A 311 9.63 -14.22 -4.26
CA ILE A 311 10.10 -13.86 -2.92
C ILE A 311 11.54 -13.38 -3.03
N LEU A 312 11.81 -12.23 -2.44
CA LEU A 312 13.13 -11.66 -2.28
C LEU A 312 13.45 -11.65 -0.78
N LEU A 313 14.37 -12.52 -0.37
CA LEU A 313 14.84 -12.60 1.00
C LEU A 313 15.80 -11.44 1.29
N GLY A 314 15.50 -10.68 2.33
CA GLY A 314 16.30 -9.58 2.82
C GLY A 314 17.64 -10.07 3.38
N SER A 315 18.66 -9.23 3.24
CA SER A 315 20.00 -9.49 3.79
C SER A 315 20.55 -8.20 4.40
N GLN A 316 21.51 -8.35 5.32
CA GLN A 316 22.11 -7.19 5.97
C GLN A 316 22.69 -6.19 4.94
N GLY A 317 22.48 -4.91 5.20
CA GLY A 317 22.92 -3.81 4.32
C GLY A 317 22.01 -3.58 3.11
N GLY A 318 20.79 -4.14 3.11
CA GLY A 318 19.74 -3.83 2.13
C GLY A 318 19.80 -4.66 0.86
N GLY A 319 20.65 -5.70 0.84
CA GLY A 319 20.71 -6.64 -0.28
C GLY A 319 19.48 -7.56 -0.29
N PHE A 320 19.11 -8.05 -1.47
CA PHE A 320 18.06 -9.04 -1.63
C PHE A 320 18.55 -10.24 -2.44
N SER A 321 18.07 -11.42 -2.08
CA SER A 321 18.33 -12.66 -2.80
C SER A 321 17.03 -13.39 -3.12
N TYR A 322 16.94 -14.07 -4.26
CA TYR A 322 15.73 -14.83 -4.58
C TYR A 322 15.54 -15.98 -3.59
N GLY A 323 14.36 -16.04 -2.97
CA GLY A 323 13.92 -17.20 -2.20
C GLY A 323 13.83 -18.44 -3.10
N ALA A 324 13.99 -19.62 -2.49
CA ALA A 324 13.78 -20.88 -3.22
C ALA A 324 12.32 -20.97 -3.71
N PRO A 325 12.06 -21.50 -4.92
CA PRO A 325 10.69 -21.68 -5.38
C PRO A 325 9.90 -22.55 -4.41
N VAL A 326 8.64 -22.19 -4.17
CA VAL A 326 7.70 -22.98 -3.36
C VAL A 326 7.65 -24.38 -3.95
N ARG A 327 8.14 -25.38 -3.20
CA ARG A 327 7.97 -26.79 -3.59
C ARG A 327 6.50 -27.11 -3.41
N GLY A 328 5.78 -27.33 -4.52
CA GLY A 328 4.47 -27.98 -4.45
C GLY A 328 4.59 -29.32 -3.72
N PRO A 329 3.50 -29.83 -3.13
CA PRO A 329 3.51 -31.17 -2.54
C PRO A 329 4.03 -32.14 -3.60
N SER A 330 5.18 -32.76 -3.34
CA SER A 330 5.74 -33.75 -4.24
C SER A 330 4.74 -34.88 -4.42
N ASP A 331 4.53 -35.34 -5.66
CA ASP A 331 3.74 -36.54 -6.03
C ASP A 331 4.34 -37.85 -5.47
N ARG A 332 4.60 -37.92 -4.15
CA ARG A 332 5.17 -39.08 -3.47
C ARG A 332 4.28 -39.67 -2.38
N GLU A 333 2.99 -39.32 -2.36
CA GLU A 333 2.04 -39.90 -1.37
C GLU A 333 0.80 -40.60 -1.95
N PHE A 334 0.81 -40.97 -3.23
CA PHE A 334 -0.11 -41.99 -3.74
C PHE A 334 0.65 -43.10 -4.46
N GLY A 335 1.34 -43.91 -3.66
CA GLY A 335 1.74 -45.26 -4.04
C GLY A 335 0.61 -46.23 -3.73
N ILE A 336 0.18 -46.93 -4.78
CA ILE A 336 -0.77 -48.05 -4.86
C ILE A 336 -0.64 -49.04 -3.69
#